data_AF-A0A0X3NW87-F1
#
_entry.id   AF-A0A0X3NW87-F1
#
_cell.length_a   1.000
_cell.length_b   1.000
_cell.length_c   1.000
_cell.angle_alpha   90.00
_cell.angle_beta   90.00
_cell.angle_gamma   90.00
#
_symmetry.space_group_name_H-M   'P 1'
#
loop_
_entity.id
_entity.type
_entity.pdbx_description
1 polymer ?
#
loop_
_entity_poly.entity_id
_entity_poly.type
_entity_poly.pdbx_seq_one_letter_code
_entity_poly.pdbx_strand_id
1 'polypeptide(L)'
;MVSVKENSDENLPPKYQANESEEGSVVEESKKRGGCLGCLHENLFMICILAGVLVGFALGFGLKAANPSQDAIVWIEMPGKIYIRLLQLTILPLIASNLIVVIARLDPKEQGTSSLLIMAYIITFNALGAAIGCVLSTVIKPGASVTTPAPSGQEYDQNLTLTTSDVFEDLILNMFPDNIIGMCIFQTRTQYRYKFANRTGKIQEKVNNPSTNLIGVLLVSIAFGIAARKAGDQGRAFLELFKSVTEVVLKLVRACLLATPVGIAFMIAGAILRVGDIKTTFTSLGMFVVTVTASLGILFFCCVGLFAIVTRRNPFTVLRVSLKAWVISFATTSPIVSIPEMFAGCDDYNMDQSTSRFACPLASALKADGPAAFIACAALFVAQTESTSISPGSIVVIW
;
A
#
# COMPACT_ATOMS: atom_id res chain seq x y z
N MET A 1 -24.30 66.27 1.82
CA MET A 1 -24.75 66.42 0.42
C MET A 1 -23.50 66.34 -0.46
N VAL A 2 -23.36 65.25 -1.22
CA VAL A 2 -22.76 65.18 -2.58
C VAL A 2 -21.31 65.73 -2.75
N SER A 3 -20.32 64.82 -2.79
CA SER A 3 -19.44 64.49 -3.97
C SER A 3 -18.22 65.42 -4.08
N VAL A 4 -16.97 65.01 -4.38
CA VAL A 4 -16.47 64.14 -5.46
C VAL A 4 -15.09 63.60 -5.05
N LYS A 5 -14.82 62.32 -5.37
CA LYS A 5 -13.51 61.66 -5.32
C LYS A 5 -12.62 62.16 -6.46
N GLU A 6 -11.39 62.56 -6.17
CA GLU A 6 -10.32 62.67 -7.17
C GLU A 6 -9.53 61.35 -7.18
N ASN A 7 -9.48 60.74 -8.37
CA ASN A 7 -8.83 59.48 -8.66
C ASN A 7 -7.62 59.83 -9.54
N SER A 8 -6.40 59.64 -9.05
CA SER A 8 -5.17 59.77 -9.82
C SER A 8 -4.49 58.40 -9.86
N ASP A 9 -4.79 57.62 -10.90
CA ASP A 9 -3.95 56.51 -11.37
C ASP A 9 -4.32 56.23 -12.84
N GLU A 10 -3.54 56.82 -13.74
CA GLU A 10 -3.40 56.48 -15.17
C GLU A 10 -1.88 56.27 -15.31
N ASN A 11 -1.31 55.11 -15.63
CA ASN A 11 -1.48 54.34 -16.85
C ASN A 11 -0.75 52.98 -16.71
N LEU A 12 -1.48 51.88 -16.76
CA LEU A 12 -0.98 50.58 -17.25
C LEU A 12 -2.04 50.03 -18.24
N PRO A 13 -1.63 49.43 -19.36
CA PRO A 13 -2.54 49.12 -20.46
C PRO A 13 -3.58 48.04 -20.09
N PRO A 14 -4.84 48.17 -20.57
CA PRO A 14 -5.91 47.24 -20.25
C PRO A 14 -5.97 46.10 -21.27
N LYS A 15 -6.13 44.86 -20.78
CA LYS A 15 -7.08 43.83 -21.26
C LYS A 15 -6.62 42.42 -20.85
N TYR A 16 -6.87 42.09 -19.59
CA TYR A 16 -7.22 40.73 -19.14
C TYR A 16 -8.44 40.85 -18.23
N GLN A 17 -9.52 41.42 -18.78
CA GLN A 17 -10.87 41.36 -18.22
C GLN A 17 -11.81 41.21 -19.42
N ALA A 18 -12.18 39.96 -19.68
CA ALA A 18 -13.33 39.48 -20.45
C ALA A 18 -12.94 38.12 -21.04
N ASN A 19 -13.22 37.05 -20.28
CA ASN A 19 -13.71 35.77 -20.77
C ASN A 19 -14.15 34.93 -19.56
N GLU A 20 -15.06 35.49 -18.76
CA GLU A 20 -15.85 34.75 -17.75
C GLU A 20 -17.27 34.47 -18.29
N SER A 21 -17.45 34.42 -19.62
CA SER A 21 -18.77 34.30 -20.26
C SER A 21 -18.91 33.09 -21.20
N GLU A 22 -17.90 32.24 -21.37
CA GLU A 22 -17.98 31.07 -22.26
C GLU A 22 -17.72 29.71 -21.59
N GLU A 23 -17.49 29.64 -20.28
CA GLU A 23 -17.49 28.36 -19.52
C GLU A 23 -18.87 27.99 -18.94
N GLY A 24 -19.91 28.76 -19.27
CA GLY A 24 -21.29 28.57 -18.81
C GLY A 24 -22.14 27.56 -19.59
N SER A 25 -21.56 26.64 -20.36
CA SER A 25 -22.37 25.67 -21.13
C SER A 25 -21.71 24.32 -21.45
N VAL A 26 -20.98 23.72 -20.51
CA VAL A 26 -20.82 22.25 -20.51
C VAL A 26 -20.97 21.71 -19.08
N VAL A 27 -22.02 22.15 -18.40
CA VAL A 27 -22.71 21.25 -17.46
C VAL A 27 -23.73 20.53 -18.33
N GLU A 28 -23.30 19.47 -19.01
CA GLU A 28 -24.25 18.44 -19.40
C GLU A 28 -24.82 17.93 -18.07
N GLU A 29 -26.03 18.41 -17.73
CA GLU A 29 -26.92 17.69 -16.83
C GLU A 29 -26.99 16.25 -17.35
N SER A 30 -26.21 15.37 -16.72
CA SER A 30 -26.36 13.93 -16.86
C SER A 30 -27.80 13.63 -16.44
N LYS A 31 -28.65 13.54 -17.47
CA LYS A 31 -30.02 13.09 -17.40
C LYS A 31 -29.99 11.81 -16.56
N LYS A 32 -30.50 11.87 -15.33
CA LYS A 32 -30.72 10.71 -14.46
C LYS A 32 -31.51 9.67 -15.25
N ARG A 33 -30.80 8.77 -15.95
CA ARG A 33 -31.37 7.57 -16.54
C ARG A 33 -31.63 6.63 -15.37
N GLY A 34 -32.79 6.82 -14.74
CA GLY A 34 -33.34 5.88 -13.80
C GLY A 34 -33.46 4.51 -14.48
N GLY A 35 -32.55 3.60 -14.16
CA GLY A 35 -32.53 2.26 -14.71
C GLY A 35 -31.22 1.54 -14.42
N CYS A 36 -31.29 0.21 -14.31
CA CYS A 36 -30.17 -0.69 -14.02
C CYS A 36 -28.96 -0.45 -14.95
N LEU A 37 -29.20 -0.02 -16.20
CA LEU A 37 -28.15 0.32 -17.18
C LEU A 37 -27.31 1.56 -16.79
N GLY A 38 -27.90 2.57 -16.16
CA GLY A 38 -27.15 3.75 -15.70
C GLY A 38 -26.20 3.40 -14.56
N CYS A 39 -26.69 2.59 -13.61
CA CYS A 39 -25.88 2.02 -12.54
C CYS A 39 -24.76 1.11 -13.08
N LEU A 40 -25.02 0.35 -14.16
CA LEU A 40 -24.01 -0.51 -14.79
C LEU A 40 -22.87 0.28 -15.41
N HIS A 41 -23.17 1.40 -16.09
CA HIS A 41 -22.15 2.23 -16.71
C HIS A 41 -21.32 2.98 -15.66
N GLU A 42 -21.95 3.48 -14.58
CA GLU A 42 -21.26 4.14 -13.47
C GLU A 42 -20.32 3.20 -12.70
N ASN A 43 -20.63 1.90 -12.65
CA ASN A 43 -19.84 0.89 -11.93
C ASN A 43 -19.08 -0.07 -12.86
N LEU A 44 -19.03 0.22 -14.16
CA LEU A 44 -18.49 -0.68 -15.18
C LEU A 44 -17.08 -1.15 -14.85
N PHE A 45 -16.21 -0.22 -14.43
CA PHE A 45 -14.84 -0.54 -14.04
C PHE A 45 -14.76 -1.58 -12.91
N MET A 46 -15.55 -1.39 -11.85
CA MET A 46 -15.58 -2.32 -10.71
C MET A 46 -16.12 -3.70 -11.13
N ILE A 47 -17.16 -3.72 -11.97
CA ILE A 47 -17.73 -4.97 -12.50
C ILE A 47 -16.69 -5.71 -13.35
N CYS A 48 -15.94 -5.01 -14.20
CA CYS A 48 -14.86 -5.61 -14.99
C CYS A 48 -13.78 -6.22 -14.10
N ILE A 49 -13.39 -5.56 -13.00
CA ILE A 49 -12.42 -6.10 -12.06
C ILE A 49 -12.96 -7.37 -11.38
N LEU A 50 -14.19 -7.35 -10.87
CA LEU A 50 -14.80 -8.53 -10.25
C LEU A 50 -14.93 -9.69 -11.24
N ALA A 51 -15.29 -9.41 -12.50
CA ALA A 51 -15.28 -10.40 -13.56
C ALA A 51 -13.86 -10.93 -13.81
N GLY A 52 -12.83 -10.07 -13.84
CA GLY A 52 -11.43 -10.47 -13.95
C GLY A 52 -10.98 -11.40 -12.82
N VAL A 53 -11.40 -11.13 -11.58
CA VAL A 53 -11.16 -12.02 -10.42
C VAL A 53 -11.78 -13.40 -10.64
N LEU A 54 -13.08 -13.45 -11.01
CA LEU A 54 -13.79 -14.71 -11.25
C LEU A 54 -13.16 -15.51 -12.41
N VAL A 55 -12.81 -14.82 -13.50
CA VAL A 55 -12.10 -15.42 -14.64
C VAL A 55 -10.74 -15.94 -14.22
N GLY A 56 -9.99 -15.21 -13.39
CA GLY A 56 -8.70 -15.64 -12.88
C GLY A 56 -8.78 -16.92 -12.04
N PHE A 57 -9.78 -17.03 -11.16
CA PHE A 57 -10.04 -18.27 -10.42
C PHE A 57 -10.43 -19.43 -11.33
N ALA A 58 -11.36 -19.20 -12.27
CA ALA A 58 -11.80 -20.22 -13.22
C ALA A 58 -10.64 -20.73 -14.09
N LEU A 59 -9.82 -19.81 -14.64
CA LEU A 59 -8.62 -20.14 -15.39
C LEU A 59 -7.59 -20.86 -14.52
N GLY A 60 -7.32 -20.40 -13.30
CA GLY A 60 -6.35 -21.00 -12.39
C GLY A 60 -6.70 -22.45 -12.04
N PHE A 61 -7.92 -22.72 -11.60
CA PHE A 61 -8.36 -24.08 -11.27
C PHE A 61 -8.53 -24.95 -12.52
N GLY A 62 -9.06 -24.41 -13.61
CA GLY A 62 -9.26 -25.13 -14.86
C GLY A 62 -7.94 -25.56 -15.51
N LEU A 63 -6.98 -24.64 -15.61
CA LEU A 63 -5.64 -24.95 -16.13
C LEU A 63 -4.91 -25.90 -15.19
N LYS A 64 -5.06 -25.76 -13.87
CA LYS A 64 -4.43 -26.69 -12.94
C LYS A 64 -4.90 -28.13 -13.11
N ALA A 65 -6.18 -28.36 -13.40
CA ALA A 65 -6.70 -29.69 -13.68
C ALA A 65 -6.05 -30.33 -14.93
N ALA A 66 -5.55 -29.52 -15.86
CA ALA A 66 -4.86 -29.98 -17.06
C ALA A 66 -3.36 -30.29 -16.85
N ASN A 67 -2.82 -30.07 -15.64
CA ASN A 67 -1.39 -30.27 -15.29
C ASN A 67 -0.40 -29.67 -16.32
N PRO A 68 -0.40 -28.34 -16.51
CA PRO A 68 0.47 -27.67 -17.48
C PRO A 68 1.94 -27.81 -17.12
N SER A 69 2.81 -27.80 -18.14
CA SER A 69 4.27 -27.77 -17.95
C SER A 69 4.72 -26.50 -17.23
N GLN A 70 5.91 -26.52 -16.62
CA GLN A 70 6.47 -25.35 -15.93
C GLN A 70 6.61 -24.14 -16.87
N ASP A 71 7.00 -24.37 -18.12
CA ASP A 71 7.11 -23.29 -19.11
C ASP A 71 5.74 -22.66 -19.41
N ALA A 72 4.69 -23.47 -19.53
CA ALA A 72 3.34 -22.96 -19.73
C ALA A 72 2.88 -22.10 -18.54
N ILE A 73 3.17 -22.52 -17.31
CA ILE A 73 2.85 -21.73 -16.10
C ILE A 73 3.54 -20.36 -16.15
N VAL A 74 4.82 -20.31 -16.55
CA VAL A 74 5.56 -19.04 -16.69
C VAL A 74 4.84 -18.10 -17.66
N TRP A 75 4.48 -18.58 -18.86
CA TRP A 75 3.83 -17.77 -19.88
C TRP A 75 2.40 -17.35 -19.50
N ILE A 76 1.64 -18.19 -18.81
CA ILE A 76 0.31 -17.85 -18.28
C ILE A 76 0.41 -16.74 -17.22
N GLU A 77 1.45 -16.74 -16.39
CA GLU A 77 1.67 -15.72 -15.35
C GLU A 77 2.20 -14.38 -15.94
N MET A 78 2.80 -14.39 -17.14
CA MET A 78 3.48 -13.23 -17.72
C MET A 78 2.63 -11.95 -17.79
N PRO A 79 1.36 -11.97 -18.27
CA PRO A 79 0.54 -10.76 -18.31
C PRO A 79 0.33 -10.14 -16.92
N GLY A 80 0.17 -10.98 -15.89
CA GLY A 80 0.06 -10.53 -14.50
C GLY A 80 1.35 -9.88 -14.00
N LYS A 81 2.52 -10.47 -14.32
CA LYS A 81 3.83 -9.87 -13.99
C LYS A 81 4.06 -8.53 -14.68
N ILE A 82 3.73 -8.43 -15.97
CA ILE A 82 3.84 -7.17 -16.72
C ILE A 82 2.96 -6.10 -16.08
N TYR A 83 1.73 -6.45 -15.72
CA TYR A 83 0.79 -5.53 -15.09
C TYR A 83 1.32 -4.96 -13.75
N ILE A 84 1.83 -5.80 -12.84
CA ILE A 84 2.43 -5.30 -11.59
C ILE A 84 3.61 -4.37 -11.87
N ARG A 85 4.48 -4.72 -12.83
CA ARG A 85 5.64 -3.89 -13.19
C ARG A 85 5.22 -2.52 -13.72
N LEU A 86 4.15 -2.46 -14.53
CA LEU A 86 3.60 -1.20 -15.02
C LEU A 86 3.11 -0.32 -13.86
N LEU A 87 2.42 -0.88 -12.87
CA LEU A 87 1.99 -0.10 -11.71
C LEU A 87 3.17 0.32 -10.83
N GLN A 88 4.13 -0.57 -10.55
CA GLN A 88 5.34 -0.26 -9.79
C GLN A 88 6.16 0.88 -10.40
N LEU A 89 6.22 0.96 -11.74
CA LEU A 89 6.90 2.04 -12.45
C LEU A 89 6.29 3.43 -12.16
N THR A 90 4.99 3.49 -11.89
CA THR A 90 4.29 4.76 -11.61
C THR A 90 4.39 5.21 -10.15
N ILE A 91 4.60 4.28 -9.23
CA ILE A 91 4.53 4.51 -7.78
C ILE A 91 5.62 5.48 -7.32
N LEU A 92 6.87 5.23 -7.68
CA LEU A 92 8.00 6.06 -7.24
C LEU A 92 7.87 7.53 -7.66
N PRO A 93 7.68 7.85 -8.96
CA PRO A 93 7.56 9.25 -9.37
C PRO A 93 6.31 9.89 -8.77
N LEU A 94 5.20 9.16 -8.66
CA LEU A 94 3.97 9.66 -8.04
C LEU A 94 4.19 10.05 -6.57
N ILE A 95 4.75 9.15 -5.77
CA ILE A 95 4.95 9.38 -4.33
C ILE A 95 5.93 10.54 -4.12
N ALA A 96 7.06 10.53 -4.83
CA ALA A 96 8.07 11.56 -4.67
C ALA A 96 7.52 12.95 -5.06
N SER A 97 6.91 13.07 -6.24
CA SER A 97 6.42 14.36 -6.72
C SER A 97 5.24 14.88 -5.90
N ASN A 98 4.32 13.99 -5.54
CA ASN A 98 3.14 14.35 -4.78
C ASN A 98 3.52 14.80 -3.36
N LEU A 99 4.37 14.04 -2.65
CA LEU A 99 4.77 14.41 -1.29
C LEU A 99 5.53 15.73 -1.25
N ILE A 100 6.44 16.00 -2.19
CA ILE A 100 7.15 17.27 -2.27
C ILE A 100 6.16 18.45 -2.36
N VAL A 101 5.20 18.36 -3.29
CA VAL A 101 4.20 19.42 -3.54
C VAL A 101 3.27 19.59 -2.34
N VAL A 102 2.81 18.47 -1.77
CA VAL A 102 1.88 18.47 -0.64
C VAL A 102 2.56 19.13 0.55
N ILE A 103 3.70 18.60 1.01
CA ILE A 103 4.45 19.11 2.18
C ILE A 103 4.80 20.59 2.03
N ALA A 104 5.16 21.04 0.83
CA ALA A 104 5.49 22.43 0.61
C ALA A 104 4.31 23.39 0.80
N ARG A 105 3.08 22.90 0.68
CA ARG A 105 1.85 23.66 0.92
C ARG A 105 1.33 23.53 2.37
N LEU A 106 1.79 22.55 3.14
CA LEU A 106 1.28 22.28 4.48
C LEU A 106 1.86 23.22 5.52
N ASP A 107 1.08 24.12 6.10
CA ASP A 107 1.48 24.91 7.27
C ASP A 107 1.87 24.01 8.46
N PRO A 108 3.13 24.04 8.98
CA PRO A 108 3.59 23.05 9.94
C PRO A 108 2.95 23.29 11.31
N LYS A 109 2.53 24.54 11.57
CA LYS A 109 1.82 24.96 12.79
C LYS A 109 0.35 24.52 12.78
N GLU A 110 -0.31 24.53 11.62
CA GLU A 110 -1.72 24.14 11.51
C GLU A 110 -1.89 22.64 11.30
N GLN A 111 -0.95 21.98 10.64
CA GLN A 111 -1.05 20.55 10.31
C GLN A 111 -0.20 19.61 11.17
N GLY A 112 0.66 20.13 12.05
CA GLY A 112 1.43 19.32 13.00
C GLY A 112 0.53 18.42 13.86
N THR A 113 -0.62 18.94 14.27
CA THR A 113 -1.65 18.19 15.04
C THR A 113 -2.25 17.05 14.21
N SER A 114 -2.59 17.30 12.95
CA SER A 114 -3.14 16.26 12.05
C SER A 114 -2.12 15.17 11.73
N SER A 115 -0.85 15.54 11.53
CA SER A 115 0.24 14.56 11.33
C SER A 115 0.48 13.70 12.56
N LEU A 116 0.49 14.31 13.76
CA LEU A 116 0.61 13.57 15.02
C LEU A 116 -0.56 12.61 15.23
N LEU A 117 -1.78 13.04 14.92
CA LEU A 117 -2.97 12.19 15.00
C LEU A 117 -2.89 10.98 14.05
N ILE A 118 -2.42 11.18 12.81
CA ILE A 118 -2.19 10.08 11.85
C ILE A 118 -1.15 9.11 12.39
N MET A 119 -0.03 9.60 12.92
CA MET A 119 1.02 8.74 13.48
C MET A 119 0.53 7.96 14.71
N ALA A 120 -0.20 8.61 15.61
CA ALA A 120 -0.82 7.95 16.75
C ALA A 120 -1.78 6.85 16.28
N TYR A 121 -2.65 7.14 15.30
CA TYR A 121 -3.55 6.17 14.69
C TYR A 121 -2.79 4.97 14.09
N ILE A 122 -1.70 5.20 13.36
CA ILE A 122 -0.88 4.14 12.76
C ILE A 122 -0.27 3.24 13.84
N ILE A 123 0.40 3.84 14.83
CA ILE A 123 1.05 3.08 15.91
C ILE A 123 0.03 2.27 16.70
N THR A 124 -1.10 2.88 17.06
CA THR A 124 -2.17 2.19 17.81
C THR A 124 -2.73 1.01 17.03
N PHE A 125 -3.00 1.15 15.73
CA PHE A 125 -3.55 0.04 14.94
C PHE A 125 -2.52 -1.04 14.64
N ASN A 126 -1.24 -0.71 14.46
CA ASN A 126 -0.19 -1.71 14.31
C ASN A 126 -0.08 -2.58 15.58
N ALA A 127 -0.04 -1.94 16.76
CA ALA A 127 -0.04 -2.64 18.05
C ALA A 127 -1.31 -3.45 18.28
N LEU A 128 -2.48 -2.91 17.90
CA LEU A 128 -3.76 -3.62 17.98
C LEU A 128 -3.80 -4.84 17.05
N GLY A 129 -3.26 -4.72 15.83
CA GLY A 129 -3.16 -5.82 14.87
C GLY A 129 -2.32 -6.98 15.42
N ALA A 130 -1.13 -6.68 15.94
CA ALA A 130 -0.28 -7.66 16.62
C ALA A 130 -1.01 -8.31 17.82
N ALA A 131 -1.71 -7.52 18.64
CA ALA A 131 -2.45 -8.03 19.80
C ALA A 131 -3.55 -9.01 19.39
N ILE A 132 -4.36 -8.65 18.39
CA ILE A 132 -5.43 -9.50 17.86
C ILE A 132 -4.84 -10.79 17.29
N GLY A 133 -3.71 -10.73 16.57
CA GLY A 133 -3.00 -11.90 16.06
C GLY A 133 -2.55 -12.85 17.19
N CYS A 134 -1.91 -12.31 18.23
CA CYS A 134 -1.48 -13.07 19.40
C CYS A 134 -2.66 -13.73 20.13
N VAL A 135 -3.73 -12.99 20.39
CA VAL A 135 -4.90 -13.49 21.10
C VAL A 135 -5.60 -14.60 20.30
N LEU A 136 -5.84 -14.40 19.01
CA LEU A 136 -6.53 -15.43 18.22
C LEU A 136 -5.67 -16.68 18.03
N SER A 137 -4.36 -16.54 17.85
CA SER A 137 -3.47 -17.68 17.66
C SER A 137 -3.30 -18.51 18.94
N THR A 138 -3.38 -17.89 20.12
CA THR A 138 -3.37 -18.60 21.42
C THR A 138 -4.69 -19.30 21.74
N VAL A 139 -5.82 -18.75 21.30
CA VAL A 139 -7.16 -19.34 21.48
C VAL A 139 -7.39 -20.51 20.50
N ILE A 140 -7.12 -20.30 19.21
CA ILE A 140 -7.40 -21.29 18.16
C ILE A 140 -6.33 -22.39 18.11
N LYS A 141 -5.09 -22.07 18.46
CA LYS A 141 -3.92 -22.97 18.41
C LYS A 141 -3.75 -23.66 17.06
N PRO A 142 -3.63 -22.89 15.95
CA PRO A 142 -3.60 -23.46 14.61
C PRO A 142 -2.44 -24.44 14.35
N GLY A 143 -1.34 -24.35 15.09
CA GLY A 143 -0.18 -25.24 14.95
C GLY A 143 -0.28 -26.55 15.73
N ALA A 144 -1.22 -26.69 16.67
CA ALA A 144 -1.33 -27.90 17.49
C ALA A 144 -1.83 -29.12 16.70
N SER A 145 -2.58 -28.89 15.62
CA SER A 145 -3.12 -29.96 14.75
C SER A 145 -2.14 -30.38 13.64
N VAL A 146 -1.01 -29.67 13.50
CA VAL A 146 -0.07 -29.86 12.41
C VAL A 146 1.12 -30.67 12.92
N THR A 147 1.05 -31.99 12.75
CA THR A 147 2.18 -32.89 12.99
C THR A 147 3.05 -32.93 11.74
N THR A 148 3.70 -31.82 11.40
CA THR A 148 4.70 -31.83 10.32
C THR A 148 5.99 -32.44 10.84
N PRO A 149 6.49 -33.57 10.29
CA PRO A 149 7.93 -33.83 10.35
C PRO A 149 8.64 -32.62 9.72
N ALA A 150 9.72 -32.16 10.36
CA ALA A 150 10.49 -31.00 9.93
C ALA A 150 10.73 -31.04 8.40
N PRO A 151 10.55 -29.92 7.68
CA PRO A 151 10.68 -29.89 6.23
C PRO A 151 12.08 -30.38 5.81
N SER A 152 12.15 -31.54 5.18
CA SER A 152 13.37 -32.25 4.77
C SER A 152 14.05 -31.67 3.52
N GLY A 153 13.81 -30.39 3.19
CA GLY A 153 14.22 -29.80 1.90
C GLY A 153 14.87 -28.42 1.96
N GLN A 154 14.89 -27.74 3.11
CA GLN A 154 15.66 -26.52 3.28
C GLN A 154 16.43 -26.59 4.60
N GLU A 155 17.75 -26.77 4.54
CA GLU A 155 18.65 -26.48 5.65
C GLU A 155 18.52 -24.97 5.95
N TYR A 156 17.57 -24.60 6.80
CA TYR A 156 17.58 -23.29 7.42
C TYR A 156 18.72 -23.29 8.41
N ASP A 157 19.84 -22.67 8.04
CA ASP A 157 20.99 -22.60 8.94
C ASP A 157 20.65 -21.67 10.11
N GLN A 158 20.23 -22.27 11.23
CA GLN A 158 19.90 -21.57 12.47
C GLN A 158 21.05 -20.66 12.95
N ASN A 159 22.28 -20.86 12.46
CA ASN A 159 23.41 -20.02 12.81
C ASN A 159 23.50 -18.72 11.99
N LEU A 160 22.73 -18.53 10.92
CA LEU A 160 22.71 -17.30 10.11
C LEU A 160 21.47 -16.42 10.38
N THR A 161 20.81 -16.60 11.51
CA THR A 161 19.62 -15.82 11.88
C THR A 161 19.98 -14.35 12.12
N LEU A 162 19.19 -13.45 11.53
CA LEU A 162 19.25 -12.02 11.79
C LEU A 162 18.85 -11.74 13.24
N THR A 163 19.54 -10.80 13.88
CA THR A 163 19.10 -10.28 15.18
C THR A 163 18.06 -9.19 14.99
N THR A 164 17.19 -9.00 15.97
CA THR A 164 16.23 -7.88 15.96
C THR A 164 16.93 -6.52 15.86
N SER A 165 18.14 -6.41 16.45
CA SER A 165 18.98 -5.21 16.35
C SER A 165 19.38 -4.91 14.92
N ASP A 166 19.74 -5.92 14.11
CA ASP A 166 20.10 -5.73 12.70
C ASP A 166 18.93 -5.15 11.90
N VAL A 167 17.70 -5.62 12.17
CA VAL A 167 16.49 -5.14 11.48
C VAL A 167 16.19 -3.68 11.84
N PHE A 168 16.33 -3.30 13.11
CA PHE A 168 16.17 -1.90 13.53
C PHE A 168 17.27 -1.00 12.96
N GLU A 169 18.51 -1.47 12.92
CA GLU A 169 19.61 -0.75 12.31
C GLU A 169 19.35 -0.53 10.81
N ASP A 170 18.94 -1.58 10.09
CA ASP A 170 18.59 -1.50 8.67
C ASP A 170 17.42 -0.54 8.43
N LEU A 171 16.42 -0.51 9.32
CA LEU A 171 15.32 0.45 9.25
C LEU A 171 15.85 1.89 9.33
N ILE A 172 16.74 2.19 10.29
CA ILE A 172 17.32 3.53 10.47
C ILE A 172 18.18 3.91 9.27
N LEU A 173 19.03 3.00 8.78
CA LEU A 173 19.85 3.25 7.59
C LEU A 173 18.98 3.49 6.34
N ASN A 174 17.85 2.79 6.21
CA ASN A 174 16.91 3.03 5.12
C ASN A 174 16.11 4.34 5.31
N MET A 175 15.87 4.80 6.54
CA MET A 175 15.28 6.13 6.78
C MET A 175 16.21 7.27 6.34
N PHE A 176 17.52 7.09 6.52
CA PHE A 176 18.54 8.06 6.16
C PHE A 176 19.51 7.48 5.11
N PRO A 177 19.06 7.36 3.84
CA PRO A 177 19.88 6.78 2.79
C PRO A 177 21.12 7.65 2.51
N ASP A 178 22.22 7.00 2.20
CA ASP A 178 23.50 7.61 1.83
C ASP A 178 23.47 8.26 0.43
N ASN A 179 22.55 7.83 -0.43
CA ASN A 179 22.39 8.34 -1.79
C ASN A 179 20.92 8.44 -2.24
N ILE A 180 20.53 9.62 -2.74
CA ILE A 180 19.16 9.92 -3.22
C ILE A 180 18.75 9.10 -4.45
N ILE A 181 19.69 8.83 -5.35
CA ILE A 181 19.42 8.00 -6.54
C ILE A 181 19.51 6.52 -6.16
N GLY A 182 20.47 6.16 -5.31
CA GLY A 182 20.69 4.80 -4.84
C GLY A 182 19.46 4.19 -4.18
N MET A 183 18.81 4.94 -3.28
CA MET A 183 17.56 4.52 -2.60
C MET A 183 16.39 4.21 -3.54
N CYS A 184 16.38 4.73 -4.77
CA CYS A 184 15.33 4.41 -5.74
C CYS A 184 15.49 2.97 -6.29
N ILE A 185 16.69 2.43 -6.23
CA ILE A 185 17.09 1.16 -6.86
C ILE A 185 17.41 0.09 -5.80
N PHE A 186 17.97 0.52 -4.67
CA PHE A 186 18.53 -0.34 -3.65
C PHE A 186 17.94 -0.07 -2.26
N GLN A 187 17.87 -1.14 -1.46
CA GLN A 187 17.55 -1.10 -0.05
C GLN A 187 18.68 -1.76 0.73
N THR A 188 19.13 -1.12 1.81
CA THR A 188 20.15 -1.67 2.70
C THR A 188 19.56 -2.80 3.52
N ARG A 189 20.20 -3.97 3.52
CA ARG A 189 19.87 -5.09 4.42
C ARG A 189 21.13 -5.77 4.94
N THR A 190 21.09 -6.15 6.21
CA THR A 190 22.07 -7.02 6.83
C THR A 190 21.91 -8.44 6.31
N GLN A 191 23.03 -9.06 5.99
CA GLN A 191 23.10 -10.49 5.74
C GLN A 191 24.30 -11.07 6.48
N TYR A 192 24.13 -12.25 7.06
CA TYR A 192 25.24 -13.01 7.60
C TYR A 192 25.74 -13.99 6.56
N ARG A 193 27.05 -14.05 6.37
CA ARG A 193 27.72 -15.06 5.54
C ARG A 193 28.88 -15.69 6.29
N TYR A 194 29.16 -16.94 5.98
CA TYR A 194 30.35 -17.61 6.49
C TYR A 194 31.61 -17.08 5.80
N LYS A 195 32.65 -16.84 6.59
CA LYS A 195 33.99 -16.45 6.11
C LYS A 195 34.63 -17.53 5.26
N PHE A 196 34.41 -18.79 5.65
CA PHE A 196 35.09 -19.94 5.09
C PHE A 196 34.10 -20.98 4.59
N ALA A 197 34.51 -21.75 3.57
CA ALA A 197 33.71 -22.87 3.05
C ALA A 197 33.37 -23.93 4.12
N ASN A 198 34.16 -24.00 5.20
CA ASN A 198 33.95 -24.89 6.34
C ASN A 198 32.88 -24.39 7.34
N ARG A 199 32.06 -23.38 6.98
CA ARG A 199 31.06 -22.75 7.86
C ARG A 199 31.61 -22.21 9.19
N THR A 200 32.90 -21.86 9.24
CA THR A 200 33.55 -21.25 10.40
C THR A 200 33.65 -19.74 10.25
N GLY A 201 33.43 -18.99 11.33
CA GLY A 201 33.50 -17.52 11.35
C GLY A 201 32.36 -16.83 10.58
N LYS A 202 31.59 -15.97 11.24
CA LYS A 202 30.50 -15.20 10.63
C LYS A 202 31.01 -13.79 10.26
N ILE A 203 30.61 -13.29 9.10
CA ILE A 203 30.68 -11.87 8.75
C ILE A 203 29.25 -11.34 8.72
N GLN A 204 29.06 -10.21 9.38
CA GLN A 204 27.92 -9.34 9.16
C GLN A 204 28.28 -8.42 7.99
N GLU A 205 27.49 -8.45 6.92
CA GLU A 205 27.68 -7.59 5.75
C GLU A 205 26.39 -6.80 5.48
N LYS A 206 26.54 -5.51 5.18
CA LYS A 206 25.44 -4.69 4.67
C LYS A 206 25.41 -4.82 3.15
N VAL A 207 24.32 -5.38 2.64
CA VAL A 207 24.12 -5.65 1.22
C VAL A 207 23.04 -4.72 0.67
N ASN A 208 23.33 -4.15 -0.49
CA ASN A 208 22.35 -3.37 -1.27
C ASN A 208 21.47 -4.34 -2.06
N ASN A 209 20.30 -4.64 -1.51
CA ASN A 209 19.30 -5.48 -2.19
C ASN A 209 18.61 -4.67 -3.30
N PRO A 210 18.45 -5.20 -4.53
CA PRO A 210 17.73 -4.54 -5.62
C PRO A 210 16.24 -4.41 -5.31
N SER A 211 15.87 -3.33 -4.65
CA SER A 211 14.50 -2.98 -4.29
C SER A 211 14.44 -1.51 -3.91
N THR A 212 13.39 -0.81 -4.30
CA THR A 212 13.20 0.60 -3.91
C THR A 212 13.05 0.75 -2.40
N ASN A 213 13.88 1.60 -1.80
CA ASN A 213 13.75 2.03 -0.42
C ASN A 213 12.66 3.12 -0.31
N LEU A 214 11.41 2.67 -0.13
CA LEU A 214 10.26 3.57 -0.09
C LEU A 214 10.24 4.49 1.14
N ILE A 215 10.71 4.02 2.30
CA ILE A 215 10.76 4.85 3.53
C ILE A 215 11.75 6.01 3.37
N GLY A 216 12.91 5.73 2.75
CA GLY A 216 13.84 6.77 2.35
C GLY A 216 13.19 7.75 1.38
N VAL A 217 12.49 7.26 0.34
CA VAL A 217 11.83 8.12 -0.68
C VAL A 217 10.85 9.05 -0.01
N LEU A 218 10.08 8.54 0.95
CA LEU A 218 9.13 9.33 1.72
C LEU A 218 9.84 10.41 2.55
N LEU A 219 10.85 10.06 3.35
CA LEU A 219 11.53 11.03 4.23
C LEU A 219 12.31 12.09 3.45
N VAL A 220 13.01 11.69 2.39
CA VAL A 220 13.72 12.63 1.52
C VAL A 220 12.73 13.56 0.83
N SER A 221 11.61 13.05 0.30
CA SER A 221 10.59 13.89 -0.34
C SER A 221 9.96 14.90 0.63
N ILE A 222 9.75 14.50 1.88
CA ILE A 222 9.30 15.42 2.94
C ILE A 222 10.35 16.50 3.21
N ALA A 223 11.63 16.13 3.36
CA ALA A 223 12.71 17.08 3.59
C ALA A 223 12.83 18.10 2.44
N PHE A 224 12.77 17.64 1.18
CA PHE A 224 12.76 18.51 0.00
C PHE A 224 11.53 19.41 -0.05
N GLY A 225 10.33 18.91 0.30
CA GLY A 225 9.13 19.74 0.39
C GLY A 225 9.25 20.86 1.42
N ILE A 226 9.77 20.56 2.61
CA ILE A 226 10.02 21.57 3.67
C ILE A 226 11.07 22.58 3.22
N ALA A 227 12.17 22.11 2.61
CA ALA A 227 13.24 22.97 2.11
C ALA A 227 12.78 23.90 0.98
N ALA A 228 12.06 23.36 -0.01
CA ALA A 228 11.50 24.13 -1.14
C ALA A 228 10.54 25.21 -0.64
N ARG A 229 9.73 24.91 0.37
CA ARG A 229 8.89 25.92 1.00
C ARG A 229 9.69 27.01 1.70
N LYS A 230 10.69 26.63 2.50
CA LYS A 230 11.56 27.59 3.19
C LYS A 230 12.37 28.47 2.22
N ALA A 231 12.63 27.99 1.01
CA ALA A 231 13.27 28.76 -0.06
C ALA A 231 12.37 29.86 -0.65
N GLY A 232 11.09 29.92 -0.28
CA GLY A 232 10.17 30.99 -0.68
C GLY A 232 10.03 31.08 -2.20
N ASP A 233 10.34 32.25 -2.76
CA ASP A 233 10.17 32.52 -4.18
C ASP A 233 11.08 31.66 -5.08
N GLN A 234 12.29 31.32 -4.60
CA GLN A 234 13.20 30.43 -5.34
C GLN A 234 12.67 29.00 -5.43
N GLY A 235 11.84 28.57 -4.46
CA GLY A 235 11.22 27.24 -4.46
C GLY A 235 10.04 27.10 -5.40
N ARG A 236 9.45 28.20 -5.91
CA ARG A 236 8.21 28.15 -6.70
C ARG A 236 8.36 27.32 -7.98
N ALA A 237 9.40 27.58 -8.77
CA ALA A 237 9.65 26.86 -10.02
C ALA A 237 9.87 25.35 -9.79
N PHE A 238 10.58 24.99 -8.71
CA PHE A 238 10.76 23.60 -8.29
C PHE A 238 9.43 22.92 -7.98
N LEU A 239 8.55 23.58 -7.22
CA LEU A 239 7.24 23.03 -6.88
C LEU A 239 6.31 22.93 -8.10
N GLU A 240 6.38 23.86 -9.04
CA GLU A 240 5.60 23.83 -10.26
C GLU A 240 6.01 22.67 -11.19
N LEU A 241 7.31 22.37 -11.26
CA LEU A 241 7.82 21.18 -11.94
C LEU A 241 7.22 19.90 -11.32
N PHE A 242 7.35 19.71 -10.01
CA PHE A 242 6.83 18.51 -9.35
C PHE A 242 5.29 18.42 -9.37
N LYS A 243 4.58 19.55 -9.39
CA LYS A 243 3.14 19.58 -9.62
C LYS A 243 2.82 19.03 -11.02
N SER A 244 3.54 19.49 -12.04
CA SER A 244 3.37 19.02 -13.42
C SER A 244 3.68 17.52 -13.56
N VAL A 245 4.76 17.05 -12.92
CA VAL A 245 5.10 15.61 -12.87
C VAL A 245 3.96 14.81 -12.24
N THR A 246 3.40 15.27 -11.12
CA THR A 246 2.29 14.60 -10.44
C THR A 246 1.08 14.43 -11.38
N GLU A 247 0.68 15.49 -12.08
CA GLU A 247 -0.45 15.44 -13.02
C GLU A 247 -0.19 14.50 -14.22
N VAL A 248 1.02 14.52 -14.77
CA VAL A 248 1.40 13.64 -15.88
C VAL A 248 1.41 12.17 -15.44
N VAL A 249 2.00 11.88 -14.28
CA VAL A 249 2.05 10.52 -13.74
C VAL A 249 0.65 10.01 -13.41
N LEU A 250 -0.24 10.85 -12.86
CA LEU A 250 -1.65 10.47 -12.64
C LEU A 250 -2.36 10.07 -13.94
N LYS A 251 -2.12 10.76 -15.06
CA LYS A 251 -2.66 10.34 -16.37
C LYS A 251 -2.12 8.99 -16.82
N LEU A 252 -0.82 8.75 -16.64
CA LEU A 252 -0.20 7.46 -16.97
C LEU A 252 -0.79 6.34 -16.11
N VAL A 253 -1.02 6.60 -14.82
CA VAL A 253 -1.67 5.66 -13.92
C VAL A 253 -3.08 5.31 -14.39
N ARG A 254 -3.90 6.30 -14.77
CA ARG A 254 -5.25 6.05 -15.32
C ARG A 254 -5.22 5.13 -16.54
N ALA A 255 -4.21 5.25 -17.39
CA ALA A 255 -4.02 4.34 -18.52
C ALA A 255 -3.68 2.92 -18.06
N CYS A 256 -2.75 2.76 -17.11
CA CYS A 256 -2.42 1.44 -16.53
C CYS A 256 -3.63 0.78 -15.85
N LEU A 257 -4.49 1.58 -15.22
CA LEU A 257 -5.68 1.08 -14.53
C LEU A 257 -6.69 0.43 -15.48
N LEU A 258 -6.75 0.83 -16.76
CA LEU A 258 -7.61 0.15 -17.75
C LEU A 258 -7.21 -1.31 -18.00
N ALA A 259 -5.93 -1.65 -17.81
CA ALA A 259 -5.44 -3.02 -17.95
C ALA A 259 -5.70 -3.89 -16.69
N THR A 260 -6.19 -3.29 -15.60
CA THR A 260 -6.41 -3.94 -14.29
C THR A 260 -7.21 -5.24 -14.36
N PRO A 261 -8.38 -5.31 -15.04
CA PRO A 261 -9.18 -6.54 -15.08
C PRO A 261 -8.42 -7.73 -15.67
N VAL A 262 -7.64 -7.48 -16.73
CA VAL A 262 -6.85 -8.51 -17.40
C VAL A 262 -5.65 -8.89 -16.55
N GLY A 263 -4.92 -7.90 -16.01
CA GLY A 263 -3.78 -8.13 -15.14
C GLY A 263 -4.14 -8.99 -13.92
N ILE A 264 -5.24 -8.66 -13.25
CA ILE A 264 -5.75 -9.38 -12.07
C ILE A 264 -6.12 -10.83 -12.41
N ALA A 265 -6.78 -11.07 -13.55
CA ALA A 265 -7.15 -12.42 -13.96
C ALA A 265 -5.92 -13.35 -14.07
N PHE A 266 -4.88 -12.90 -14.76
CA PHE A 266 -3.65 -13.68 -14.93
C PHE A 266 -2.79 -13.75 -13.66
N MET A 267 -2.80 -12.71 -12.81
CA MET A 267 -2.15 -12.75 -11.50
C MET A 267 -2.75 -13.84 -10.60
N ILE A 268 -4.08 -13.90 -10.50
CA ILE A 268 -4.77 -14.90 -9.66
C ILE A 268 -4.57 -16.31 -10.24
N ALA A 269 -4.71 -16.46 -11.56
CA ALA A 269 -4.48 -17.74 -12.22
C ALA A 269 -3.06 -18.27 -11.97
N GLY A 270 -2.04 -17.40 -12.13
CA GLY A 270 -0.65 -17.73 -11.86
C GLY A 270 -0.39 -18.11 -10.39
N ALA A 271 -0.99 -17.40 -9.44
CA ALA A 271 -0.87 -17.71 -8.02
C ALA A 271 -1.42 -19.11 -7.68
N ILE A 272 -2.56 -19.49 -8.26
CA ILE A 272 -3.19 -20.81 -8.04
C ILE A 272 -2.34 -21.95 -8.65
N LEU A 273 -1.76 -21.71 -9.84
CA LEU A 273 -0.93 -22.69 -10.53
C LEU A 273 0.39 -23.00 -9.80
N ARG A 274 0.92 -22.05 -9.02
CA ARG A 274 2.17 -22.23 -8.24
C ARG A 274 2.00 -23.09 -6.99
N VAL A 275 0.78 -23.20 -6.47
CA VAL A 275 0.51 -24.14 -5.38
C VAL A 275 0.63 -25.56 -5.95
N GLY A 276 1.37 -26.47 -5.31
CA GLY A 276 1.44 -27.87 -5.72
C GLY A 276 0.14 -28.59 -5.37
N ASP A 277 0.14 -29.32 -4.25
CA ASP A 277 -1.07 -29.99 -3.75
C ASP A 277 -1.96 -29.05 -2.93
N ILE A 278 -3.10 -28.66 -3.51
CA ILE A 278 -4.10 -27.85 -2.81
C ILE A 278 -4.68 -28.60 -1.61
N LYS A 279 -4.94 -29.91 -1.75
CA LYS A 279 -5.60 -30.69 -0.69
C LYS A 279 -4.74 -30.77 0.56
N THR A 280 -3.48 -31.22 0.44
CA THR A 280 -2.58 -31.36 1.58
C THR A 280 -2.21 -30.00 2.19
N THR A 281 -1.97 -28.98 1.36
CA THR A 281 -1.70 -27.61 1.84
C THR A 281 -2.90 -27.05 2.62
N PHE A 282 -4.12 -27.26 2.14
CA PHE A 282 -5.33 -26.78 2.80
C PHE A 282 -5.64 -27.56 4.08
N THR A 283 -5.37 -28.86 4.14
CA THR A 283 -5.53 -29.65 5.37
C THR A 283 -4.49 -29.27 6.43
N SER A 284 -3.23 -29.07 6.04
CA SER A 284 -2.14 -28.78 6.98
C SER A 284 -2.07 -27.30 7.40
N LEU A 285 -2.54 -26.37 6.58
CA LEU A 285 -2.43 -24.93 6.85
C LEU A 285 -3.79 -24.23 6.97
N GLY A 286 -4.90 -24.95 6.76
CA GLY A 286 -6.24 -24.37 6.75
C GLY A 286 -6.60 -23.66 8.06
N MET A 287 -6.30 -24.26 9.22
CA MET A 287 -6.55 -23.62 10.52
C MET A 287 -5.73 -22.35 10.72
N PHE A 288 -4.49 -22.33 10.20
CA PHE A 288 -3.66 -21.12 10.20
C PHE A 288 -4.28 -20.02 9.32
N VAL A 289 -4.72 -20.37 8.10
CA VAL A 289 -5.40 -19.42 7.19
C VAL A 289 -6.68 -18.86 7.83
N VAL A 290 -7.49 -19.70 8.45
CA VAL A 290 -8.71 -19.28 9.17
C VAL A 290 -8.36 -18.33 10.31
N THR A 291 -7.33 -18.64 11.10
CA THR A 291 -6.89 -17.80 12.22
C THR A 291 -6.47 -16.42 11.74
N VAL A 292 -5.59 -16.34 10.73
CA VAL A 292 -5.14 -15.07 10.15
C VAL A 292 -6.31 -14.29 9.56
N THR A 293 -7.19 -14.96 8.81
CA THR A 293 -8.36 -14.33 8.18
C THR A 293 -9.32 -13.77 9.24
N ALA A 294 -9.54 -14.51 10.33
CA ALA A 294 -10.34 -14.04 11.46
C ALA A 294 -9.70 -12.83 12.15
N SER A 295 -8.38 -12.84 12.36
CA SER A 295 -7.65 -11.70 12.93
C SER A 295 -7.80 -10.44 12.06
N LEU A 296 -7.64 -10.58 10.74
CA LEU A 296 -7.83 -9.47 9.79
C LEU A 296 -9.30 -9.00 9.78
N GLY A 297 -10.26 -9.91 9.88
CA GLY A 297 -11.68 -9.59 9.97
C GLY A 297 -12.00 -8.77 11.22
N ILE A 298 -11.51 -9.17 12.39
CA ILE A 298 -11.69 -8.41 13.64
C ILE A 298 -11.06 -7.02 13.51
N LEU A 299 -9.82 -6.94 13.02
CA LEU A 299 -9.13 -5.67 12.81
C LEU A 299 -9.91 -4.75 11.85
N PHE A 300 -10.49 -5.32 10.79
CA PHE A 300 -11.35 -4.61 9.85
C PHE A 300 -12.57 -3.99 10.55
N PHE A 301 -13.29 -4.78 11.36
CA PHE A 301 -14.42 -4.29 12.13
C PHE A 301 -14.02 -3.25 13.19
N CYS A 302 -12.84 -3.39 13.82
CA CYS A 302 -12.30 -2.37 14.72
C CYS A 302 -12.04 -1.04 13.99
N CYS A 303 -11.49 -1.09 12.77
CA CYS A 303 -11.24 0.10 11.96
C CYS A 303 -12.56 0.80 11.58
N VAL A 304 -13.53 0.04 11.08
CA VAL A 304 -14.87 0.55 10.72
C VAL A 304 -15.62 1.09 11.94
N GLY A 305 -15.54 0.39 13.07
CA GLY A 305 -16.17 0.77 14.33
C GLY A 305 -15.58 2.07 14.88
N LEU A 306 -14.25 2.21 14.87
CA LEU A 306 -13.61 3.45 15.29
C LEU A 306 -14.01 4.63 14.39
N PHE A 307 -14.04 4.42 13.06
CA PHE A 307 -14.50 5.43 12.12
C PHE A 307 -15.95 5.86 12.45
N ALA A 308 -16.85 4.91 12.66
CA ALA A 308 -18.24 5.21 12.99
C ALA A 308 -18.38 5.96 14.33
N ILE A 309 -17.60 5.59 15.35
CA ILE A 309 -17.62 6.24 16.67
C ILE A 309 -17.09 7.67 16.61
N VAL A 310 -15.94 7.87 15.94
CA VAL A 310 -15.25 9.16 15.91
C VAL A 310 -15.96 10.13 14.97
N THR A 311 -16.29 9.70 13.76
CA THR A 311 -16.89 10.58 12.75
C THR A 311 -18.40 10.70 12.91
N ARG A 312 -19.05 9.79 13.66
CA ARG A 312 -20.52 9.68 13.81
C ARG A 312 -21.27 9.69 12.47
N ARG A 313 -20.61 9.21 11.41
CA ARG A 313 -21.13 9.12 10.04
C ARG A 313 -21.29 7.66 9.66
N ASN A 314 -22.11 7.43 8.64
CA ASN A 314 -22.31 6.10 8.10
C ASN A 314 -21.00 5.57 7.47
N PRO A 315 -20.38 4.50 8.02
CA PRO A 315 -19.16 3.94 7.47
C PRO A 315 -19.33 3.35 6.07
N PHE A 316 -20.53 2.86 5.73
CA PHE A 316 -20.78 2.21 4.45
C PHE A 316 -20.59 3.13 3.25
N THR A 317 -20.73 4.45 3.44
CA THR A 317 -20.43 5.43 2.38
C THR A 317 -18.94 5.43 2.03
N VAL A 318 -18.05 5.48 3.04
CA VAL A 318 -16.60 5.44 2.82
C VAL A 318 -16.19 4.09 2.24
N LEU A 319 -16.73 3.00 2.79
CA LEU A 319 -16.44 1.65 2.31
C LEU A 319 -16.76 1.47 0.83
N ARG A 320 -17.88 2.05 0.36
CA ARG A 320 -18.27 1.96 -1.06
C ARG A 320 -17.28 2.69 -1.97
N VAL A 321 -16.80 3.86 -1.55
CA VAL A 321 -15.88 4.67 -2.34
C VAL A 321 -14.46 4.06 -2.35
N SER A 322 -14.03 3.43 -1.25
CA SER A 322 -12.72 2.76 -1.16
C SER A 322 -12.67 1.36 -1.78
N LEU A 323 -13.80 0.79 -2.20
CA LEU A 323 -13.91 -0.60 -2.65
C LEU A 323 -12.99 -0.93 -3.83
N LYS A 324 -12.83 0.01 -4.78
CA LYS A 324 -11.94 -0.17 -5.95
C LYS A 324 -10.49 -0.39 -5.51
N ALA A 325 -9.98 0.46 -4.62
CA ALA A 325 -8.63 0.35 -4.09
C ALA A 325 -8.42 -0.97 -3.35
N TRP A 326 -9.41 -1.45 -2.61
CA TRP A 326 -9.33 -2.73 -1.91
C TRP A 326 -9.25 -3.92 -2.84
N VAL A 327 -10.09 -3.99 -3.86
CA VAL A 327 -10.08 -5.12 -4.79
C VAL A 327 -8.74 -5.19 -5.53
N ILE A 328 -8.19 -4.03 -5.90
CA ILE A 328 -6.86 -3.96 -6.51
C ILE A 328 -5.79 -4.40 -5.51
N SER A 329 -5.75 -3.84 -4.30
CA SER A 329 -4.79 -4.21 -3.26
C SER A 329 -4.82 -5.70 -2.92
N PHE A 330 -6.02 -6.28 -2.83
CA PHE A 330 -6.24 -7.72 -2.63
C PHE A 330 -5.69 -8.53 -3.79
N ALA A 331 -6.04 -8.18 -5.02
CA ALA A 331 -5.61 -8.91 -6.21
C ALA A 331 -4.10 -8.78 -6.47
N THR A 332 -3.52 -7.61 -6.20
CA THR A 332 -2.09 -7.35 -6.41
C THR A 332 -1.23 -7.72 -5.20
N THR A 333 -1.85 -8.09 -4.08
CA THR A 333 -1.18 -8.40 -2.80
C THR A 333 -0.28 -7.28 -2.28
N SER A 334 -0.55 -6.03 -2.68
CA SER A 334 0.29 -4.88 -2.38
C SER A 334 -0.53 -3.59 -2.22
N PRO A 335 -0.50 -2.94 -1.04
CA PRO A 335 -1.25 -1.71 -0.80
C PRO A 335 -0.70 -0.52 -1.59
N ILE A 336 0.62 -0.49 -1.82
CA ILE A 336 1.32 0.60 -2.52
C ILE A 336 0.80 0.73 -3.96
N VAL A 337 0.48 -0.41 -4.59
CA VAL A 337 -0.06 -0.48 -5.95
C VAL A 337 -1.46 0.15 -6.06
N SER A 338 -2.19 0.25 -4.96
CA SER A 338 -3.55 0.81 -4.90
C SER A 338 -3.62 2.30 -4.54
N ILE A 339 -2.50 2.95 -4.18
CA ILE A 339 -2.45 4.38 -3.81
C ILE A 339 -3.21 5.30 -4.79
N PRO A 340 -3.08 5.12 -6.12
CA PRO A 340 -3.78 6.02 -7.04
C PRO A 340 -5.31 5.94 -6.95
N GLU A 341 -5.84 4.74 -6.71
CA GLU A 341 -7.27 4.50 -6.51
C GLU A 341 -7.74 4.94 -5.14
N MET A 342 -6.85 4.91 -4.14
CA MET A 342 -7.11 5.53 -2.85
C MET A 342 -7.28 7.06 -3.01
N PHE A 343 -6.44 7.72 -3.82
CA PHE A 343 -6.60 9.15 -4.11
C PHE A 343 -7.91 9.46 -4.84
N ALA A 344 -8.24 8.71 -5.89
CA ALA A 344 -9.50 8.89 -6.62
C ALA A 344 -10.72 8.70 -5.69
N GLY A 345 -10.71 7.66 -4.85
CA GLY A 345 -11.76 7.47 -3.87
C GLY A 345 -11.85 8.59 -2.82
N CYS A 346 -10.71 9.10 -2.34
CA CYS A 346 -10.72 10.25 -1.44
C CYS A 346 -11.31 11.50 -2.10
N ASP A 347 -11.00 11.74 -3.38
CA ASP A 347 -11.53 12.87 -4.15
C ASP A 347 -13.04 12.72 -4.39
N ASP A 348 -13.52 11.52 -4.75
CA ASP A 348 -14.96 11.20 -4.90
C ASP A 348 -15.75 11.38 -3.59
N TYR A 349 -15.10 11.14 -2.45
CA TYR A 349 -15.67 11.37 -1.11
C TYR A 349 -15.60 12.84 -0.66
N ASN A 350 -15.09 13.75 -1.49
CA ASN A 350 -14.86 15.17 -1.19
C ASN A 350 -13.92 15.39 0.02
N MET A 351 -12.88 14.57 0.16
CA MET A 351 -11.81 14.85 1.13
C MET A 351 -10.88 15.95 0.65
N ASP A 352 -10.34 16.73 1.58
CA ASP A 352 -9.27 17.68 1.26
C ASP A 352 -8.10 16.95 0.61
N GLN A 353 -7.70 17.44 -0.56
CA GLN A 353 -6.66 16.82 -1.37
C GLN A 353 -5.31 16.82 -0.66
N SER A 354 -5.01 17.88 0.10
CA SER A 354 -3.75 17.98 0.84
C SER A 354 -3.67 16.90 1.92
N THR A 355 -4.79 16.65 2.62
CA THR A 355 -4.89 15.62 3.67
C THR A 355 -4.78 14.21 3.10
N SER A 356 -5.53 13.87 2.04
CA SER A 356 -5.49 12.52 1.44
C SER A 356 -4.14 12.20 0.80
N ARG A 357 -3.56 13.16 0.09
CA ARG A 357 -2.28 13.04 -0.62
C ARG A 357 -1.08 12.98 0.34
N PHE A 358 -1.22 13.51 1.55
CA PHE A 358 -0.26 13.29 2.64
C PHE A 358 -0.48 11.95 3.35
N ALA A 359 -1.71 11.68 3.78
CA ALA A 359 -2.01 10.57 4.69
C ALA A 359 -1.92 9.19 4.01
N CYS A 360 -2.37 9.05 2.75
CA CYS A 360 -2.40 7.73 2.10
C CYS A 360 -1.00 7.17 1.82
N PRO A 361 -0.02 7.92 1.27
CA PRO A 361 1.34 7.42 1.08
C PRO A 361 2.03 7.09 2.40
N LEU A 362 1.85 7.94 3.41
CA LEU A 362 2.40 7.72 4.75
C LEU A 362 1.82 6.45 5.39
N ALA A 363 0.51 6.28 5.34
CA ALA A 363 -0.16 5.08 5.83
C ALA A 363 0.26 3.85 5.01
N SER A 364 0.38 3.93 3.68
CA SER A 364 0.81 2.79 2.87
C SER A 364 2.24 2.33 3.16
N ALA A 365 3.10 3.19 3.69
CA ALA A 365 4.47 2.84 4.07
C ALA A 365 4.57 2.34 5.52
N LEU A 366 3.82 2.94 6.45
CA LEU A 366 3.99 2.73 7.89
C LEU A 366 2.87 1.94 8.57
N LYS A 367 1.66 1.96 8.02
CA LYS A 367 0.51 1.20 8.53
C LYS A 367 0.61 -0.24 8.04
N ALA A 368 1.05 -1.10 8.94
CA ALA A 368 1.32 -2.51 8.70
C ALA A 368 0.57 -3.39 9.71
N ASP A 369 -0.66 -3.03 10.05
CA ASP A 369 -1.51 -3.71 11.03
C ASP A 369 -1.96 -5.10 10.55
N GLY A 370 -2.30 -5.26 9.27
CA GLY A 370 -2.54 -6.57 8.66
C GLY A 370 -1.31 -7.49 8.70
N PRO A 371 -0.14 -7.04 8.19
CA PRO A 371 1.12 -7.77 8.35
C PRO A 371 1.48 -8.07 9.81
N ALA A 372 1.25 -7.15 10.75
CA ALA A 372 1.52 -7.36 12.17
C ALA A 372 0.68 -8.52 12.73
N ALA A 373 -0.62 -8.56 12.43
CA ALA A 373 -1.50 -9.66 12.80
C ALA A 373 -1.01 -11.00 12.19
N PHE A 374 -0.62 -11.00 10.91
CA PHE A 374 -0.09 -12.18 10.24
C PHE A 374 1.22 -12.68 10.87
N ILE A 375 2.19 -11.79 11.10
CA ILE A 375 3.50 -12.12 11.68
C ILE A 375 3.33 -12.70 13.09
N ALA A 376 2.49 -12.07 13.92
CA ALA A 376 2.16 -12.57 15.25
C ALA A 376 1.53 -13.97 15.20
N CYS A 377 0.54 -14.17 14.33
CA CYS A 377 -0.07 -15.49 14.11
C CYS A 377 0.95 -16.53 13.65
N ALA A 378 1.84 -16.17 12.71
CA ALA A 378 2.85 -17.06 12.14
C ALA A 378 3.89 -17.48 13.17
N ALA A 379 4.42 -16.53 13.96
CA ALA A 379 5.39 -16.82 15.01
C ALA A 379 4.82 -17.83 16.03
N LEU A 380 3.57 -17.62 16.46
CA LEU A 380 2.91 -18.52 17.39
C LEU A 380 2.53 -19.87 16.75
N PHE A 381 2.16 -19.88 15.47
CA PHE A 381 1.92 -21.12 14.73
C PHE A 381 3.18 -21.99 14.70
N VAL A 382 4.34 -21.43 14.34
CA VAL A 382 5.62 -22.14 14.33
C VAL A 382 5.96 -22.66 15.73
N ALA A 383 5.85 -21.80 16.75
CA ALA A 383 6.12 -22.21 18.14
C ALA A 383 5.23 -23.38 18.62
N GLN A 384 3.96 -23.41 18.17
CA GLN A 384 3.02 -24.50 18.46
C GLN A 384 3.42 -25.81 17.76
N THR A 385 3.94 -25.73 16.53
CA THR A 385 4.38 -26.93 15.77
C THR A 385 5.66 -27.54 16.32
N GLU A 386 6.56 -26.74 16.90
CA GLU A 386 7.84 -27.21 17.45
C GLU A 386 7.72 -27.78 18.88
N SER A 387 6.49 -27.97 19.40
CA SER A 387 6.22 -28.48 20.75
C SER A 387 6.88 -27.71 21.90
N THR A 388 7.28 -26.45 21.67
CA THR A 388 7.84 -25.58 22.71
C THR A 388 6.71 -25.00 23.55
N SER A 389 6.83 -25.06 24.88
CA SER A 389 5.87 -24.40 25.77
C SER A 389 5.93 -22.89 25.59
N ILE A 390 4.84 -22.30 25.08
CA ILE A 390 4.75 -20.86 24.87
C ILE A 390 4.55 -20.18 26.22
N SER A 391 5.60 -19.54 26.73
CA SER A 391 5.52 -18.71 27.93
C SER A 391 4.76 -17.41 27.65
N PRO A 392 3.97 -16.87 28.61
CA PRO A 392 3.37 -15.54 28.49
C PRO A 392 4.39 -14.44 28.15
N GLY A 393 5.63 -14.56 28.64
CA GLY A 393 6.70 -13.62 28.30
C GLY A 393 7.05 -13.63 26.81
N SER A 394 7.11 -14.80 26.18
CA SER A 394 7.38 -14.94 24.74
C SER A 394 6.26 -14.32 23.90
N ILE A 395 5.01 -14.39 24.35
CA ILE A 395 3.87 -13.75 23.66
C ILE A 395 4.01 -12.23 23.68
N VAL A 396 4.45 -11.65 24.80
CA VAL A 396 4.70 -10.20 24.92
C VAL A 396 5.89 -9.76 24.07
N VAL A 397 6.89 -10.62 23.87
CA VAL A 397 8.01 -10.32 22.94
C VAL A 397 7.59 -10.41 21.47
N ILE A 398 6.62 -11.27 21.14
CA ILE A 398 6.07 -11.40 19.77
C ILE A 398 5.11 -10.26 19.44
N TRP A 399 4.36 -9.76 20.43
CA TRP A 399 3.48 -8.60 20.32
C TRP A 399 4.29 -7.31 20.16
#